data_AF-A0A2A5WFD8-F1
#
_entry.id   AF-A0A2A5WFD8-F1
#
_cell.length_a   1.000
_cell.length_b   1.000
_cell.length_c   1.000
_cell.angle_alpha   90.00
_cell.angle_beta   90.00
_cell.angle_gamma   90.00
#
_symmetry.space_group_name_H-M   'P 1'
#
loop_
_entity.id
_entity.type
_entity.pdbx_description
1 polymer ?
#
loop_
_entity_poly.entity_id
_entity_poly.type
_entity_poly.pdbx_seq_one_letter_code
_entity_poly.pdbx_strand_id
1 'polypeptide(L)'
;MNIEKIINSLGVLSVVASLLFVGLELRQSQRIAQAGQQQDRTASFFNLLGSTSEAGIDWQSVVMEVNSDYGEEYNLAEIVRRNIYHAHLFTYENDYFQYSQGLMPQELWDSKLKALAFFYNQCDMRELWTSRQQFFPSGYISIINTIPDECVE
;
A
#
# COMPACT_ATOMS: atom_id res chain seq x y z
N MET A 1 -20.84 44.86 -34.45
CA MET A 1 -21.49 43.54 -34.56
C MET A 1 -20.53 42.33 -34.57
N ASN A 2 -19.27 42.42 -35.01
CA ASN A 2 -18.30 41.30 -34.89
C ASN A 2 -17.58 41.24 -33.54
N ILE A 3 -17.23 42.39 -32.95
CA ILE A 3 -16.47 42.45 -31.69
C ILE A 3 -17.27 41.88 -30.52
N GLU A 4 -18.56 42.19 -30.40
CA GLU A 4 -19.44 41.65 -29.35
C GLU A 4 -19.58 40.13 -29.43
N LYS A 5 -19.67 39.58 -30.65
CA LYS A 5 -19.71 38.12 -30.86
C LYS A 5 -18.40 37.47 -30.41
N ILE A 6 -17.26 38.07 -30.73
CA ILE A 6 -15.94 37.60 -30.29
C ILE A 6 -15.83 37.63 -28.77
N ILE A 7 -16.20 38.76 -28.15
CA ILE A 7 -16.15 38.93 -26.68
C ILE A 7 -17.08 37.92 -25.99
N ASN A 8 -18.30 37.72 -26.50
CA ASN A 8 -19.24 36.77 -25.94
C ASN A 8 -18.72 35.32 -26.06
N SER A 9 -18.21 34.93 -27.23
CA SER A 9 -17.59 33.61 -27.43
C SER A 9 -16.39 33.41 -26.52
N LEU A 10 -15.54 34.42 -26.33
CA LEU A 10 -14.42 34.38 -25.38
C LEU A 10 -14.90 34.26 -23.93
N GLY A 11 -16.00 34.93 -23.56
CA GLY A 11 -16.60 34.82 -22.24
C GLY A 11 -17.07 33.39 -21.94
N VAL A 12 -17.82 32.78 -22.86
CA VAL A 12 -18.27 31.38 -22.72
C VAL A 12 -17.07 30.42 -22.69
N LEU A 13 -16.07 30.61 -23.56
CA LEU A 13 -14.85 29.79 -23.55
C LEU A 13 -14.09 29.91 -22.23
N SER A 14 -14.00 31.11 -21.65
CA SER A 14 -13.36 31.35 -20.36
C SER A 14 -14.06 30.60 -19.23
N VAL A 15 -15.40 30.63 -19.20
CA VAL A 15 -16.20 29.86 -18.22
C VAL A 15 -16.02 28.35 -18.40
N VAL A 16 -16.01 27.85 -19.64
CA VAL A 16 -15.77 26.42 -19.90
C VAL A 16 -14.37 26.02 -19.45
N ALA A 17 -13.35 26.83 -19.76
CA ALA A 17 -11.97 26.57 -19.35
C ALA A 17 -11.81 26.55 -17.82
N SER A 18 -12.48 27.46 -17.09
CA SER A 18 -12.44 27.47 -15.63
C SER A 18 -13.13 26.25 -15.01
N LEU A 19 -14.27 25.82 -15.55
CA LEU A 19 -14.96 24.61 -15.10
C LEU A 19 -14.13 23.34 -15.34
N LEU A 20 -13.45 23.25 -16.48
CA LEU A 20 -12.53 22.14 -16.76
C LEU A 20 -11.37 22.11 -15.76
N PHE A 21 -10.77 23.27 -15.48
CA PHE A 21 -9.70 23.39 -14.49
C PHE A 21 -10.17 22.94 -13.09
N VAL A 22 -11.33 23.42 -12.63
CA VAL A 22 -11.92 23.00 -11.34
C VAL A 22 -12.20 21.50 -11.32
N GLY A 23 -12.72 20.93 -12.42
CA GLY A 23 -12.93 19.49 -12.53
C GLY A 23 -11.65 18.66 -12.38
N LEU A 24 -10.53 19.15 -12.92
CA LEU A 24 -9.21 18.53 -12.78
C LEU A 24 -8.70 18.64 -11.33
N GLU A 25 -8.83 19.80 -10.69
CA GLU A 25 -8.44 19.99 -9.29
C GLU A 25 -9.24 19.09 -8.33
N LEU A 26 -10.56 18.99 -8.53
CA LEU A 26 -11.41 18.11 -7.73
C LEU A 26 -11.02 16.64 -7.88
N ARG A 27 -10.71 16.19 -9.11
CA ARG A 27 -10.23 14.83 -9.35
C ARG A 27 -8.90 14.56 -8.65
N GLN A 28 -7.97 15.51 -8.68
CA GLN A 28 -6.68 15.39 -7.97
C GLN A 28 -6.89 15.35 -6.45
N SER A 29 -7.73 16.24 -5.92
CA SER A 29 -8.07 16.28 -4.49
C SER A 29 -8.69 14.95 -4.02
N GLN A 30 -9.64 14.40 -4.78
CA GLN A 30 -10.23 13.09 -4.49
C GLN A 30 -9.19 11.97 -4.47
N ARG A 31 -8.24 11.97 -5.41
CA ARG A 31 -7.15 10.99 -5.46
C ARG A 31 -6.26 11.06 -4.21
N ILE A 32 -5.86 12.26 -3.81
CA ILE A 32 -5.07 12.50 -2.59
C ILE A 32 -5.84 12.08 -1.35
N ALA A 33 -7.14 12.36 -1.28
CA ALA A 33 -7.99 11.97 -0.15
C ALA A 33 -8.10 10.44 -0.03
N GLN A 34 -8.26 9.71 -1.14
CA GLN A 34 -8.29 8.24 -1.12
C GLN A 34 -6.96 7.64 -0.65
N ALA A 35 -5.84 8.22 -1.10
CA ALA A 35 -4.51 7.86 -0.62
C ALA A 35 -4.28 8.15 0.86
N GLY A 36 -4.73 9.30 1.36
CA GLY A 36 -4.73 9.61 2.78
C GLY A 36 -5.52 8.58 3.59
N GLN A 37 -6.72 8.20 3.13
CA GLN A 37 -7.51 7.16 3.79
C GLN A 37 -6.82 5.79 3.81
N GLN A 38 -6.12 5.41 2.73
CA GLN A 38 -5.36 4.16 2.70
C GLN A 38 -4.18 4.20 3.69
N GLN A 39 -3.48 5.33 3.78
CA GLN A 39 -2.43 5.56 4.79
C GLN A 39 -2.98 5.45 6.21
N ASP A 40 -4.13 6.06 6.50
CA ASP A 40 -4.75 6.03 7.83
C ASP A 40 -5.18 4.61 8.25
N ARG A 41 -5.66 3.81 7.29
CA ARG A 41 -5.96 2.39 7.51
C ARG A 41 -4.70 1.59 7.83
N THR A 42 -3.62 1.79 7.06
CA THR A 42 -2.33 1.17 7.32
C THR A 42 -1.78 1.57 8.70
N ALA A 43 -1.89 2.84 9.10
CA ALA A 43 -1.47 3.31 10.42
C ALA A 43 -2.29 2.70 11.56
N SER A 44 -3.61 2.59 11.38
CA SER A 44 -4.49 1.90 12.34
C SER A 44 -4.10 0.42 12.50
N PHE A 45 -3.71 -0.22 11.40
CA PHE A 45 -3.25 -1.59 11.42
C PHE A 45 -1.89 -1.75 12.13
N PHE A 46 -0.97 -0.78 12.01
CA PHE A 46 0.27 -0.79 12.80
C PHE A 46 0.01 -0.67 14.29
N ASN A 47 -1.00 0.11 14.71
CA ASN A 47 -1.38 0.15 16.13
C ASN A 47 -1.89 -1.22 16.62
N LEU A 48 -2.64 -1.94 15.78
CA LEU A 48 -3.08 -3.31 16.10
C LEU A 48 -1.90 -4.29 16.16
N LEU A 49 -0.95 -4.23 15.22
CA LEU A 49 0.25 -5.06 15.26
C LEU A 49 1.13 -4.75 16.49
N GLY A 50 1.21 -3.48 16.88
CA GLY A 50 1.91 -3.06 18.09
C GLY A 50 1.30 -3.68 19.34
N SER A 51 -0.02 -3.53 19.53
CA SER A 51 -0.72 -4.07 20.70
C SER A 51 -0.72 -5.59 20.76
N THR A 52 -0.84 -6.28 19.61
CA THR A 52 -0.71 -7.75 19.55
C THR A 52 0.70 -8.19 19.89
N SER A 53 1.74 -7.51 19.39
CA SER A 53 3.13 -7.79 19.73
C SER A 53 3.42 -7.61 21.22
N GLU A 54 2.91 -6.54 21.83
CA GLU A 54 3.03 -6.29 23.28
C GLU A 54 2.33 -7.36 24.12
N ALA A 55 1.21 -7.89 23.63
CA ALA A 55 0.45 -8.95 24.28
C ALA A 55 1.03 -10.35 24.05
N GLY A 56 2.11 -10.51 23.27
CA GLY A 56 2.62 -11.83 22.87
C GLY A 56 1.66 -12.59 21.96
N ILE A 57 0.89 -11.87 21.15
CA ILE A 57 -0.07 -12.43 20.20
C ILE A 57 0.55 -12.50 18.80
N ASP A 58 0.68 -13.70 18.25
CA ASP A 58 1.09 -13.90 16.86
C ASP A 58 -0.09 -13.59 15.93
N TRP A 59 0.03 -12.52 15.16
CA TRP A 59 -1.05 -12.08 14.28
C TRP A 59 -1.34 -13.11 13.19
N GLN A 60 -0.29 -13.73 12.63
CA GLN A 60 -0.42 -14.75 11.59
C GLN A 60 -1.25 -15.94 12.08
N SER A 61 -0.91 -16.51 13.24
CA SER A 61 -1.63 -17.65 13.77
C SER A 61 -3.09 -17.34 14.09
N VAL A 62 -3.37 -16.21 14.74
CA VAL A 62 -4.75 -15.86 15.12
C VAL A 62 -5.61 -15.47 13.92
N VAL A 63 -5.07 -14.69 12.97
CA VAL A 63 -5.88 -14.06 11.91
C VAL A 63 -5.86 -14.85 10.60
N MET A 64 -4.70 -15.35 10.19
CA MET A 64 -4.55 -16.02 8.89
C MET A 64 -4.77 -17.52 8.99
N GLU A 65 -4.29 -18.15 10.06
CA GLU A 65 -4.45 -19.59 10.31
C GLU A 65 -5.69 -19.93 11.14
N VAL A 66 -6.33 -18.91 11.75
CA VAL A 66 -7.51 -19.08 12.61
C VAL A 66 -7.21 -20.04 13.77
N ASN A 67 -6.00 -19.96 14.31
CA ASN A 67 -5.52 -20.77 15.41
C ASN A 67 -5.22 -19.89 16.63
N SER A 68 -6.05 -19.98 17.67
CA SER A 68 -5.81 -19.30 18.95
C SER A 68 -5.01 -20.14 19.95
N ASP A 69 -4.69 -21.39 19.63
CA ASP A 69 -4.01 -22.36 20.51
C ASP A 69 -2.55 -22.62 20.08
N TYR A 70 -1.91 -21.62 19.47
CA TYR A 70 -0.52 -21.66 19.00
C TYR A 70 0.52 -21.54 20.14
N GLY A 71 0.08 -21.49 21.39
CA GLY A 71 0.83 -20.93 22.53
C GLY A 71 2.19 -21.55 22.86
N GLU A 72 2.51 -22.73 22.32
CA GLU A 72 3.81 -23.40 22.49
C GLU A 72 4.69 -23.38 21.24
N GLU A 73 4.19 -22.89 20.10
CA GLU A 73 4.90 -22.93 18.81
C GLU A 73 5.96 -21.83 18.68
N TYR A 74 5.69 -20.65 19.23
CA TYR A 74 6.55 -19.47 19.10
C TYR A 74 6.83 -18.81 20.45
N ASN A 75 8.10 -18.45 20.68
CA ASN A 75 8.47 -17.59 21.78
C ASN A 75 8.20 -16.10 21.45
N LEU A 76 8.23 -15.22 22.46
CA LEU A 76 7.92 -13.80 22.27
C LEU A 76 8.77 -13.11 21.20
N ALA A 77 10.05 -13.45 21.07
CA ALA A 77 10.92 -12.81 20.07
C ALA A 77 10.54 -13.24 18.65
N GLU A 78 10.11 -14.50 18.47
CA GLU A 78 9.62 -15.02 17.19
C GLU A 78 8.29 -14.36 16.81
N ILE A 79 7.36 -14.24 17.76
CA ILE A 79 6.08 -13.54 17.59
C ILE A 79 6.30 -12.09 17.14
N VAL A 80 7.18 -11.37 17.83
CA VAL A 80 7.51 -9.98 17.48
C VAL A 80 8.13 -9.90 16.08
N ARG A 81 9.03 -10.82 15.72
CA ARG A 81 9.65 -10.87 14.38
C ARG A 81 8.60 -11.09 13.29
N ARG A 82 7.68 -12.05 13.49
CA ARG A 82 6.57 -12.35 12.57
C ARG A 82 5.62 -11.17 12.40
N ASN A 83 5.23 -10.51 13.50
CA ASN A 83 4.39 -9.31 13.45
C ASN A 83 5.10 -8.12 12.75
N ILE A 84 6.40 -7.93 12.96
CA ILE A 84 7.20 -6.93 12.23
C ILE A 84 7.23 -7.25 10.74
N TYR A 85 7.33 -8.53 10.35
CA TYR A 85 7.25 -8.94 8.95
C TYR A 85 5.90 -8.54 8.33
N HIS A 86 4.79 -8.81 9.02
CA HIS A 86 3.48 -8.34 8.57
C HIS A 86 3.41 -6.82 8.42
N ALA A 87 3.99 -6.05 9.35
CA ALA A 87 4.04 -4.60 9.25
C ALA A 87 4.68 -4.16 7.92
N HIS A 88 5.81 -4.77 7.55
CA HIS A 88 6.48 -4.48 6.27
C HIS A 88 5.62 -4.87 5.07
N LEU A 89 4.95 -6.02 5.12
CA LEU A 89 4.02 -6.40 4.06
C LEU A 89 2.87 -5.38 3.89
N PHE A 90 2.35 -4.78 4.97
CA PHE A 90 1.35 -3.70 4.91
C PHE A 90 1.95 -2.38 4.41
N THR A 91 3.20 -2.08 4.79
CA THR A 91 3.93 -0.92 4.27
C THR A 91 4.07 -1.00 2.76
N TYR A 92 4.54 -2.13 2.21
CA TYR A 92 4.82 -2.22 0.78
C TYR A 92 3.55 -2.31 -0.09
N GLU A 93 2.47 -2.89 0.45
CA GLU A 93 1.15 -2.81 -0.18
C GLU A 93 0.65 -1.35 -0.24
N ASN A 94 0.83 -0.58 0.83
CA ASN A 94 0.50 0.85 0.85
C ASN A 94 1.39 1.64 -0.11
N ASP A 95 2.70 1.41 -0.10
CA ASP A 95 3.66 2.06 -1.01
C ASP A 95 3.28 1.79 -2.48
N TYR A 96 2.90 0.56 -2.83
CA TYR A 96 2.38 0.22 -4.16
C TYR A 96 1.10 1.01 -4.48
N PHE A 97 0.15 1.09 -3.55
CA PHE A 97 -1.07 1.86 -3.76
C PHE A 97 -0.73 3.33 -4.07
N GLN A 98 0.12 3.97 -3.25
CA GLN A 98 0.56 5.35 -3.45
C GLN A 98 1.24 5.55 -4.81
N TYR A 99 2.10 4.62 -5.22
CA TYR A 99 2.76 4.63 -6.52
C TYR A 99 1.76 4.48 -7.68
N SER A 100 0.82 3.54 -7.59
CA SER A 100 -0.24 3.37 -8.59
C SER A 100 -1.14 4.61 -8.70
N GLN A 101 -1.26 5.37 -7.61
CA GLN A 101 -1.90 6.68 -7.56
C GLN A 101 -0.98 7.83 -7.99
N GLY A 102 0.20 7.57 -8.55
CA GLY A 102 1.11 8.63 -9.02
C GLY A 102 1.47 9.65 -7.93
N LEU A 103 1.33 9.26 -6.65
CA LEU A 103 1.65 10.07 -5.48
C LEU A 103 3.03 9.70 -4.91
N MET A 104 3.76 8.79 -5.58
CA MET A 104 5.12 8.42 -5.23
C MET A 104 6.03 8.65 -6.45
N PRO A 105 7.11 9.45 -6.31
CA PRO A 105 8.12 9.59 -7.35
C PRO A 105 8.77 8.25 -7.71
N GLN A 106 9.14 8.07 -8.99
CA GLN A 106 9.74 6.83 -9.47
C GLN A 106 11.01 6.44 -8.69
N GLU A 107 11.90 7.39 -8.42
CA GLU A 107 13.14 7.13 -7.67
C GLU A 107 12.88 6.57 -6.26
N LEU A 108 11.85 7.10 -5.59
CA LEU A 108 11.44 6.62 -4.27
C LEU A 108 10.88 5.20 -4.39
N TRP A 109 10.01 4.96 -5.38
CA TRP A 109 9.45 3.63 -5.64
C TRP A 109 10.52 2.59 -5.94
N ASP A 110 11.51 2.92 -6.78
CA ASP A 110 12.64 2.03 -7.10
C ASP A 110 13.45 1.67 -5.84
N SER A 111 13.59 2.62 -4.91
CA SER A 111 14.24 2.38 -3.62
C SER A 111 13.41 1.47 -2.71
N LYS A 112 12.07 1.61 -2.74
CA LYS A 112 11.15 0.71 -2.01
C LYS A 112 11.17 -0.70 -2.57
N LEU A 113 11.28 -0.87 -3.89
CA LEU A 113 11.39 -2.19 -4.52
C LEU A 113 12.65 -2.95 -4.07
N LYS A 114 13.77 -2.25 -3.89
CA LYS A 114 14.99 -2.87 -3.33
C LYS A 114 14.77 -3.38 -1.90
N ALA A 115 14.09 -2.59 -1.08
CA ALA A 115 13.75 -3.00 0.29
C ALA A 115 12.74 -4.16 0.29
N LEU A 116 11.72 -4.11 -0.57
CA LEU A 116 10.77 -5.20 -0.76
C LEU A 116 11.46 -6.50 -1.16
N ALA A 117 12.42 -6.45 -2.09
CA ALA A 117 13.21 -7.62 -2.48
C ALA A 117 13.97 -8.23 -1.29
N PHE A 118 14.58 -7.39 -0.45
CA PHE A 118 15.24 -7.85 0.78
C PHE A 118 14.29 -8.58 1.73
N PHE A 119 13.06 -8.09 1.94
CA PHE A 119 12.07 -8.77 2.79
C PHE A 119 11.44 -10.00 2.12
N TYR A 120 11.22 -9.95 0.81
CA TYR A 120 10.69 -11.07 0.04
C TYR A 120 11.61 -12.30 0.09
N ASN A 121 12.93 -12.06 0.09
CA ASN A 121 13.97 -13.10 0.19
C ASN A 121 14.34 -13.47 1.64
N GLN A 122 13.56 -13.09 2.65
CA GLN A 122 13.68 -13.66 4.01
C GLN A 122 12.98 -15.02 4.04
N CYS A 123 13.72 -16.08 3.70
CA CYS A 123 13.15 -17.39 3.44
C CYS A 123 12.47 -18.04 4.66
N ASP A 124 12.91 -17.72 5.87
CA ASP A 124 12.26 -18.13 7.12
C ASP A 124 10.85 -17.53 7.30
N MET A 125 10.51 -16.48 6.56
CA MET A 125 9.22 -15.78 6.60
C MET A 125 8.33 -16.07 5.38
N ARG A 126 8.76 -16.99 4.51
CA ARG A 126 8.09 -17.25 3.22
C ARG A 126 6.64 -17.71 3.38
N GLU A 127 6.35 -18.40 4.47
CA GLU A 127 4.99 -18.83 4.82
C GLU A 127 4.04 -17.64 5.01
N LEU A 128 4.47 -16.61 5.76
CA LEU A 128 3.68 -15.39 6.03
C LEU A 128 3.43 -14.59 4.75
N TRP A 129 4.43 -14.55 3.86
CA TRP A 129 4.24 -14.00 2.53
C TRP A 129 3.18 -14.79 1.75
N THR A 130 3.32 -16.12 1.73
CA THR A 130 2.47 -17.03 0.96
C THR A 130 1.02 -16.99 1.41
N SER A 131 0.78 -16.91 2.73
CA SER A 131 -0.56 -16.77 3.30
C SER A 131 -1.22 -15.47 2.84
N ARG A 132 -0.43 -14.39 2.74
CA ARG A 132 -0.94 -13.05 2.46
C ARG A 132 -1.06 -12.72 0.97
N GLN A 133 -0.23 -13.31 0.10
CA GLN A 133 -0.15 -12.91 -1.30
C GLN A 133 -1.49 -13.00 -2.06
N GLN A 134 -2.36 -13.93 -1.66
CA GLN A 134 -3.70 -14.08 -2.25
C GLN A 134 -4.62 -12.87 -2.04
N PHE A 135 -4.32 -12.01 -1.07
CA PHE A 135 -5.10 -10.81 -0.75
C PHE A 135 -4.54 -9.54 -1.39
N PHE A 136 -3.37 -9.60 -2.02
CA PHE A 136 -2.76 -8.44 -2.65
C PHE A 136 -3.40 -8.10 -4.00
N PRO A 137 -3.37 -6.80 -4.39
CA PRO A 137 -3.76 -6.41 -5.75
C PRO A 137 -2.94 -7.14 -6.81
N SER A 138 -3.58 -7.57 -7.90
CA SER A 138 -2.91 -8.31 -8.99
C SER A 138 -1.73 -7.57 -9.63
N GLY A 139 -1.83 -6.24 -9.74
CA GLY A 139 -0.72 -5.41 -10.22
C GLY A 139 0.48 -5.41 -9.28
N TYR A 140 0.27 -5.52 -7.96
CA TYR A 140 1.34 -5.63 -6.98
C TYR A 140 2.04 -6.99 -7.08
N ILE A 141 1.25 -8.07 -7.18
CA ILE A 141 1.78 -9.43 -7.41
C ILE A 141 2.59 -9.50 -8.70
N SER A 142 2.13 -8.84 -9.77
CA SER A 142 2.85 -8.81 -11.05
C SER A 142 4.25 -8.20 -10.91
N ILE A 143 4.40 -7.18 -10.06
CA ILE A 143 5.70 -6.57 -9.75
C ILE A 143 6.56 -7.53 -8.93
N ILE A 144 5.99 -8.16 -7.92
CA ILE A 144 6.73 -9.07 -7.03
C ILE A 144 7.24 -10.30 -7.77
N ASN A 145 6.48 -10.82 -8.72
CA ASN A 145 6.91 -11.94 -9.58
C ASN A 145 8.12 -11.59 -10.47
N THR A 146 8.54 -10.33 -10.54
CA THR A 146 9.79 -9.92 -11.22
C THR A 146 11.01 -9.94 -10.29
N ILE A 147 10.80 -10.02 -8.98
CA ILE A 147 11.87 -10.13 -7.99
C ILE A 147 12.45 -11.55 -8.05
N PRO A 148 13.78 -11.71 -8.19
CA PRO A 148 14.41 -13.02 -8.11
C PRO A 148 14.10 -13.71 -6.78
N ASP A 149 13.57 -14.93 -6.84
CA ASP A 149 13.28 -15.75 -5.65
C ASP A 149 14.56 -16.50 -5.24
N GLU A 150 15.16 -16.07 -4.15
CA GLU A 150 16.40 -16.66 -3.58
C GLU A 150 16.10 -17.80 -2.59
N CYS A 151 14.82 -18.07 -2.31
CA CYS A 151 14.37 -19.08 -1.35
C CYS A 151 14.09 -20.44 -1.99
N VAL A 152 14.26 -20.56 -3.30
CA VAL A 152 14.17 -21.81 -4.05
C VAL A 152 15.56 -22.44 -4.12
N GLU A 153 15.83 -23.38 -3.21
CA GLU A 153 16.84 -24.45 -3.39
C GLU A 153 16.15 -25.77 -3.73
#